data_AF-M2Q282-F1
#
_entry.id   AF-M2Q282-F1
#
_cell.length_a   1.000
_cell.length_b   1.000
_cell.length_c   1.000
_cell.angle_alpha   90.00
_cell.angle_beta   90.00
_cell.angle_gamma   90.00
#
_symmetry.space_group_name_H-M   'P 1'
#
loop_
_entity.id
_entity.type
_entity.pdbx_description
1 polymer ?
#
loop_
_entity_poly.entity_id
_entity_poly.type
_entity_poly.pdbx_seq_one_letter_code
_entity_poly.pdbx_strand_id
1 'polypeptide(L)'
;MDNNPRKVIILSLAATLLGLLLFIFGLSISHKRFILDIIYYLLCTSMVIVSSLALYNNYKKEKYIIYLYILCINLFLIVLSSFYIIVNHIL
;
A
#
# COMPACT_ATOMS: atom_id res chain seq x y z
N MET A 1 2.01 -19.03 -19.22
CA MET A 1 2.84 -18.04 -18.52
C MET A 1 3.39 -18.73 -17.29
N ASP A 2 4.70 -18.85 -17.18
CA ASP A 2 5.35 -19.33 -15.97
C ASP A 2 5.05 -18.30 -14.86
N ASN A 3 4.00 -18.55 -14.08
CA ASN A 3 3.58 -17.68 -12.98
C ASN A 3 4.54 -17.92 -11.83
N ASN A 4 5.78 -17.47 -11.99
CA ASN A 4 6.77 -17.65 -10.94
C ASN A 4 6.31 -16.79 -9.74
N PRO A 5 5.91 -17.41 -8.60
CA PRO A 5 5.29 -16.69 -7.49
C PRO A 5 6.18 -15.57 -6.96
N ARG A 6 7.51 -15.72 -7.12
CA ARG A 6 8.51 -14.70 -6.78
C ARG A 6 8.29 -13.39 -7.54
N LYS A 7 7.95 -13.43 -8.83
CA LYS A 7 7.76 -12.23 -9.64
C LYS A 7 6.57 -11.41 -9.14
N VAL A 8 5.47 -12.09 -8.81
CA VAL A 8 4.26 -11.46 -8.26
C VAL A 8 4.57 -10.81 -6.91
N ILE A 9 5.29 -11.52 -6.03
CA ILE A 9 5.68 -11.01 -4.71
C ILE A 9 6.54 -9.75 -4.87
N ILE A 10 7.59 -9.80 -5.69
CA ILE A 10 8.50 -8.67 -5.90
C ILE A 10 7.74 -7.45 -6.43
N LEU A 11 6.87 -7.64 -7.43
CA LEU A 11 6.09 -6.55 -8.00
C LEU A 11 5.11 -5.95 -6.99
N SER A 12 4.45 -6.80 -6.19
CA SER A 12 3.50 -6.37 -5.17
C SER A 12 4.20 -5.58 -4.06
N LEU A 13 5.38 -6.05 -3.64
CA LEU A 13 6.21 -5.36 -2.65
C LEU A 13 6.75 -4.02 -3.19
N ALA A 14 7.17 -3.98 -4.45
CA ALA A 14 7.62 -2.75 -5.10
C ALA A 14 6.49 -1.71 -5.16
N ALA A 15 5.28 -2.12 -5.53
CA ALA A 15 4.11 -1.24 -5.54
C ALA A 15 3.77 -0.71 -4.14
N THR A 16 3.84 -1.55 -3.11
CA THR A 16 3.60 -1.11 -1.72
C THR A 16 4.66 -0.14 -1.24
N LEU A 17 5.93 -0.39 -1.59
CA LEU A 17 7.05 0.47 -1.25
C LEU A 17 6.90 1.84 -1.94
N LEU A 18 6.54 1.86 -3.22
CA LEU A 18 6.30 3.10 -3.96
C LEU A 18 5.15 3.90 -3.36
N GLY A 19 4.03 3.25 -3.00
CA GLY A 19 2.91 3.92 -2.32
C GLY A 19 3.33 4.56 -1.00
N LEU A 20 4.09 3.82 -0.18
CA LEU A 20 4.65 4.32 1.09
C LEU A 20 5.61 5.50 0.91
N LEU A 21 6.51 5.42 -0.08
CA LEU A 21 7.43 6.51 -0.38
C LEU A 21 6.68 7.76 -0.82
N LEU A 22 5.66 7.62 -1.68
CA LEU A 22 4.79 8.74 -2.07
C LEU A 22 4.11 9.37 -0.86
N PHE A 23 3.64 8.57 0.10
CA PHE A 23 3.05 9.07 1.33
C PHE A 23 4.06 9.87 2.16
N ILE A 24 5.22 9.29 2.47
CA ILE A 24 6.22 9.92 3.34
C ILE A 24 6.79 11.20 2.70
N PHE A 25 7.14 11.15 1.42
CA PHE A 25 7.62 12.33 0.70
C PHE A 25 6.52 13.38 0.56
N GLY A 26 5.28 12.95 0.30
CA GLY A 26 4.12 13.82 0.26
C GLY A 26 3.93 14.62 1.54
N LEU A 27 3.99 13.93 2.69
CA LEU A 27 3.93 14.55 4.01
C LEU A 27 5.07 15.55 4.24
N SER A 28 6.29 15.22 3.80
CA SER A 28 7.45 16.10 3.93
C SER A 28 7.32 17.39 3.10
N ILE A 29 6.72 17.33 1.91
CA ILE A 29 6.60 18.46 0.98
C ILE A 29 5.36 19.32 1.29
N SER A 30 4.31 18.70 1.79
CA SER A 30 3.01 19.34 2.01
C SER A 30 3.03 20.43 3.08
N HIS A 31 4.00 20.44 4.00
CA HIS A 31 4.08 21.40 5.11
C HIS A 31 2.76 21.51 5.90
N LYS A 32 2.12 20.36 6.19
CA LYS A 32 0.82 20.24 6.88
C LYS A 32 -0.37 20.85 6.13
N ARG A 33 -0.30 20.98 4.80
CA ARG A 33 -1.46 21.38 4.00
C ARG A 33 -2.38 20.17 3.82
N PHE A 34 -3.52 20.21 4.50
CA PHE A 34 -4.54 19.16 4.49
C PHE A 34 -4.84 18.57 3.10
N ILE A 35 -5.05 19.43 2.10
CA ILE A 35 -5.41 19.01 0.73
C ILE A 35 -4.29 18.17 0.11
N LEU A 36 -3.03 18.58 0.26
CA LEU A 36 -1.89 17.86 -0.32
C LEU A 36 -1.68 16.51 0.39
N ASP A 37 -1.79 16.49 1.72
CA ASP A 37 -1.65 15.26 2.50
C ASP A 37 -2.70 14.22 2.11
N ILE A 38 -3.95 14.64 1.86
CA ILE A 38 -5.01 13.76 1.36
C ILE A 38 -4.68 13.22 -0.03
N ILE A 39 -4.14 14.04 -0.94
CA ILE A 39 -3.79 13.59 -2.29
C ILE A 39 -2.72 12.49 -2.22
N TYR A 40 -1.65 12.70 -1.44
CA TYR A 40 -0.60 11.70 -1.28
C TYR A 40 -1.08 10.45 -0.53
N TYR A 41 -2.00 10.60 0.43
CA TYR A 41 -2.67 9.48 1.07
C TYR A 41 -3.52 8.65 0.08
N LEU A 42 -4.27 9.30 -0.81
CA LEU A 42 -5.04 8.62 -1.86
C LEU A 42 -4.13 7.87 -2.86
N LEU A 43 -3.00 8.47 -3.23
CA LEU A 43 -2.00 7.81 -4.09
C LEU A 43 -1.40 6.58 -3.40
N CYS A 44 -1.05 6.70 -2.12
CA CYS A 44 -0.53 5.57 -1.33
C CYS A 44 -1.55 4.43 -1.23
N THR A 45 -2.76 4.73 -0.80
CA THR A 45 -3.83 3.74 -0.62
C THR A 45 -4.20 3.05 -1.92
N SER A 46 -4.30 3.79 -3.04
CA SER A 46 -4.56 3.18 -4.35
C SER A 46 -3.46 2.19 -4.77
N MET A 47 -2.18 2.52 -4.56
CA MET A 47 -1.06 1.59 -4.83
C MET A 47 -1.10 0.34 -3.95
N VAL A 48 -1.39 0.51 -2.65
CA VAL A 48 -1.49 -0.62 -1.71
C VAL A 48 -2.69 -1.51 -2.07
N ILE A 49 -3.81 -0.93 -2.50
CA ILE A 49 -5.00 -1.67 -2.97
C ILE A 49 -4.67 -2.46 -4.24
N VAL A 50 -4.01 -1.85 -5.23
CA VAL A 50 -3.61 -2.53 -6.47
C VAL A 50 -2.67 -3.70 -6.17
N SER A 51 -1.68 -3.49 -5.30
CA SER A 51 -0.79 -4.57 -4.83
C SER A 51 -1.57 -5.71 -4.15
N SER A 52 -2.52 -5.35 -3.29
CA SER A 52 -3.38 -6.30 -2.58
C SER A 52 -4.26 -7.11 -3.55
N LEU A 53 -4.84 -6.47 -4.57
CA LEU A 53 -5.61 -7.14 -5.61
C LEU A 53 -4.74 -8.12 -6.42
N ALA A 54 -3.51 -7.72 -6.77
CA ALA A 54 -2.58 -8.60 -7.47
C ALA A 54 -2.24 -9.84 -6.64
N LEU A 55 -1.96 -9.69 -5.35
CA LEU A 55 -1.70 -10.79 -4.43
C LEU A 55 -2.91 -11.71 -4.27
N TYR A 56 -4.11 -11.14 -4.07
CA TYR A 56 -5.32 -11.92 -3.89
C TYR A 56 -5.72 -12.71 -5.15
N ASN A 57 -5.57 -12.10 -6.33
CA ASN A 57 -5.86 -12.78 -7.60
C ASN A 57 -4.90 -13.95 -7.86
N ASN A 58 -3.62 -13.80 -7.49
CA ASN A 58 -2.66 -14.90 -7.58
C ASN A 58 -2.89 -15.95 -6.49
N TYR A 59 -3.28 -15.56 -5.28
CA TYR A 59 -3.65 -16.50 -4.21
C TYR A 59 -4.82 -17.42 -4.57
N LYS A 60 -5.81 -16.91 -5.31
CA LYS A 60 -6.92 -17.73 -5.82
C LYS A 60 -6.46 -18.85 -6.74
N LYS A 61 -5.40 -18.61 -7.53
CA LYS A 61 -4.84 -19.59 -8.46
C LYS A 61 -3.88 -20.53 -7.75
N GLU A 62 -3.02 -19.95 -6.93
CA GLU A 62 -1.92 -20.62 -6.24
C GLU A 62 -2.00 -20.27 -4.76
N LYS A 63 -2.47 -21.21 -3.92
CA LYS A 63 -2.77 -20.99 -2.50
C LYS A 63 -1.52 -20.83 -1.62
N TYR A 64 -0.49 -20.13 -2.09
CA TYR A 64 0.69 -19.83 -1.31
C TYR A 64 0.34 -18.87 -0.16
N ILE A 65 0.56 -19.33 1.08
CA ILE A 65 0.30 -18.57 2.32
C ILE A 65 0.99 -17.20 2.33
N ILE A 66 2.14 -17.07 1.67
CA ILE A 66 2.89 -15.81 1.63
C ILE A 66 2.09 -14.65 1.02
N TYR A 67 1.17 -14.94 0.09
CA TYR A 67 0.30 -13.90 -0.48
C TYR A 67 -0.67 -13.34 0.56
N LEU A 68 -1.23 -14.20 1.41
CA LEU A 68 -2.10 -13.80 2.52
C LEU A 68 -1.31 -12.98 3.56
N TYR A 69 -0.08 -13.38 3.85
CA TYR A 69 0.79 -12.65 4.77
C TYR A 69 1.06 -11.21 4.32
N ILE A 70 1.40 -11.02 3.04
CA ILE A 70 1.63 -9.67 2.48
C ILE A 70 0.32 -8.87 2.44
N LEU A 71 -0.82 -9.50 2.15
CA LEU A 71 -2.13 -8.87 2.25
C LEU A 71 -2.44 -8.31 3.65
N CYS A 72 -2.14 -9.07 4.71
CA CYS A 72 -2.30 -8.61 6.08
C CYS A 72 -1.40 -7.41 6.40
N ILE A 73 -0.14 -7.42 5.91
CA ILE A 73 0.77 -6.29 6.05
C ILE A 73 0.22 -5.05 5.34
N ASN A 74 -0.30 -5.21 4.11
CA ASN A 74 -0.89 -4.11 3.36
C ASN A 74 -2.09 -3.49 4.09
N LEU A 75 -2.96 -4.32 4.68
CA LEU A 75 -4.06 -3.84 5.51
C LEU A 75 -3.55 -3.05 6.72
N PHE A 76 -2.55 -3.58 7.43
CA PHE A 76 -1.93 -2.89 8.56
C PHE A 76 -1.37 -1.52 8.14
N LEU A 77 -0.71 -1.42 6.98
CA LEU A 77 -0.18 -0.17 6.46
C LEU A 77 -1.26 0.86 6.11
N ILE A 78 -2.40 0.42 5.56
CA ILE A 78 -3.55 1.31 5.30
C ILE A 78 -4.08 1.86 6.63
N VAL A 79 -4.25 1.01 7.64
CA VAL A 79 -4.71 1.44 8.97
C VAL A 79 -3.73 2.44 9.58
N LEU A 80 -2.43 2.17 9.51
CA LEU A 80 -1.40 3.04 10.07
C LEU A 80 -1.34 4.41 9.38
N SER A 81 -1.39 4.43 8.04
CA SER A 81 -1.42 5.69 7.27
C SER A 81 -2.71 6.47 7.48
N SER A 82 -3.85 5.79 7.60
CA SER A 82 -5.14 6.42 7.97
C SER A 82 -5.05 7.08 9.35
N PHE A 83 -4.51 6.35 10.33
CA PHE A 83 -4.35 6.84 11.70
C PHE A 83 -3.50 8.10 11.75
N TYR A 84 -2.40 8.14 10.99
CA TYR A 84 -1.55 9.33 10.90
C TYR A 84 -2.31 10.55 10.40
N ILE A 85 -3.11 10.41 9.33
CA ILE A 85 -3.89 11.52 8.77
C ILE A 85 -4.93 12.02 9.78
N ILE A 86 -5.63 11.10 10.46
CA ILE A 86 -6.63 11.44 11.47
C ILE A 86 -5.99 12.24 12.62
N VAL A 87 -4.88 11.76 13.16
CA VAL A 87 -4.21 12.42 14.30
C VAL A 87 -3.61 13.78 13.94
N ASN A 88 -3.16 13.99 12.70
CA ASN A 88 -2.51 15.26 12.34
C ASN A 88 -3.47 16.35 11.84
N HIS A 89 -4.68 15.99 11.40
CA HIS A 89 -5.59 16.92 10.74
C HIS A 89 -7.00 16.98 11.32
N ILE A 90 -7.44 15.94 12.04
CA ILE A 90 -8.79 15.89 12.63
C ILE A 90 -8.75 16.10 14.14
N LEU A 91 -7.73 15.56 14.81
CA LEU A 91 -7.55 15.58 16.26
C LEU A 91 -6.57 16.67 16.69
#